data_AF-A0A817IQJ2-F1
#
_entry.id   AF-A0A817IQJ2-F1
#
_cell.length_a   1.000
_cell.length_b   1.000
_cell.length_c   1.000
_cell.angle_alpha   90.00
_cell.angle_beta   90.00
_cell.angle_gamma   90.00
#
_symmetry.space_group_name_H-M   'P 1'
#
loop_
_entity.id
_entity.type
_entity.pdbx_description
1 polymer ?
#
loop_
_entity_poly.entity_id
_entity_poly.type
_entity_poly.pdbx_seq_one_letter_code
_entity_poly.pdbx_strand_id
1 'polypeptide(L)'
;MIINVQIIVYFFLIFQFLLLSFITTTKIHEINEAIFLDPRTHSALIRCPLDFTHSSDIQWYDVANHRYELDRGRYFRINGSNAYDREFICSSVSQAGTENQEKYRIKIRTYDRPLNIRQASIRNITNTSITIDWEDDSYNQNANITYYELVLK
;
A
#
# COMPACT_ATOMS: atom_id res chain seq x y z
N MET A 1 0.91 0.68 -65.08
CA MET A 1 0.24 -0.01 -63.96
C MET A 1 1.25 -0.61 -62.97
N ILE A 2 2.32 0.11 -62.61
CA ILE A 2 3.38 -0.38 -61.71
C ILE A 2 3.57 0.61 -60.54
N ILE A 3 3.39 1.91 -60.80
CA ILE A 3 3.51 3.00 -59.82
C ILE A 3 2.47 2.89 -58.68
N ASN A 4 1.22 2.49 -58.99
CA ASN A 4 0.16 2.37 -57.97
C ASN A 4 0.40 1.25 -56.96
N VAL A 5 1.12 0.18 -57.33
CA VAL A 5 1.39 -0.95 -56.43
C VAL A 5 2.48 -0.56 -55.42
N GLN A 6 3.52 0.18 -55.86
CA GLN A 6 4.58 0.64 -54.95
C GLN A 6 4.04 1.60 -53.88
N ILE A 7 3.16 2.54 -54.23
CA ILE A 7 2.58 3.50 -53.28
C ILE A 7 1.78 2.78 -52.19
N ILE A 8 0.99 1.76 -52.56
CA ILE A 8 0.20 0.97 -51.60
C ILE A 8 1.11 0.20 -50.64
N VAL A 9 2.21 -0.39 -51.14
CA VAL A 9 3.18 -1.12 -50.30
C VAL A 9 3.89 -0.18 -49.33
N TYR A 10 4.30 1.02 -49.78
CA TYR A 10 4.90 2.02 -48.89
C TYR A 10 3.91 2.51 -47.83
N PHE A 11 2.65 2.75 -48.20
CA PHE A 11 1.62 3.14 -47.24
C PHE A 11 1.36 2.05 -46.20
N PHE A 12 1.34 0.78 -46.63
CA PHE A 12 1.14 -0.37 -45.74
C PHE A 12 2.34 -0.57 -44.80
N LEU A 13 3.57 -0.39 -45.27
CA LEU A 13 4.78 -0.47 -44.45
C LEU A 13 4.87 0.67 -43.44
N ILE A 14 4.54 1.91 -43.83
CA ILE A 14 4.48 3.06 -42.92
C ILE A 14 3.39 2.86 -41.87
N PHE A 15 2.23 2.34 -42.27
CA PHE A 15 1.13 2.03 -41.35
C PHE A 15 1.50 0.91 -40.37
N GLN A 16 2.20 -0.14 -40.81
CA GLN A 16 2.71 -1.18 -39.91
C GLN A 16 3.79 -0.66 -38.95
N PHE A 17 4.68 0.22 -39.42
CA PHE A 17 5.68 0.87 -38.55
C PHE A 17 5.03 1.77 -37.49
N LEU A 18 4.01 2.52 -37.87
CA LEU A 18 3.23 3.34 -36.93
C LEU A 18 2.40 2.50 -35.95
N LEU A 19 1.92 1.32 -36.35
CA LEU A 19 1.22 0.40 -35.44
C LEU A 19 2.15 -0.32 -34.46
N LEU A 20 3.39 -0.62 -34.85
CA LEU A 20 4.38 -1.25 -33.96
C LEU A 20 4.91 -0.29 -32.89
N SER A 21 4.91 1.02 -33.15
CA SER A 21 5.44 2.04 -32.23
C SER A 21 4.52 2.37 -31.03
N PHE A 22 3.36 1.72 -30.88
CA PHE A 22 2.42 1.99 -29.77
C PHE A 22 2.17 0.78 -28.85
N ILE A 23 3.14 -0.12 -28.70
CA ILE A 23 3.06 -1.15 -27.66
C ILE A 23 3.63 -0.56 -26.36
N THR A 24 2.81 0.24 -25.67
CA THR A 24 3.13 0.68 -24.30
C THR A 24 2.98 -0.51 -23.35
N THR A 25 4.08 -1.01 -22.79
CA THR A 25 4.03 -2.09 -21.80
C THR A 25 3.92 -1.49 -20.40
N THR A 26 2.76 -1.65 -19.76
CA THR A 26 2.61 -1.28 -18.34
C THR A 26 2.96 -2.50 -17.50
N LYS A 27 4.03 -2.41 -16.70
CA LYS A 27 4.41 -3.47 -15.77
C LYS A 27 3.78 -3.17 -14.41
N ILE A 28 2.94 -4.10 -13.93
CA ILE A 28 2.32 -4.01 -12.62
C ILE A 28 2.96 -5.06 -11.70
N HIS A 29 3.57 -4.59 -10.62
CA HIS A 29 4.08 -5.42 -9.54
C HIS A 29 3.01 -5.60 -8.46
N GLU A 30 2.86 -6.79 -7.91
CA GLU A 30 1.90 -7.05 -6.83
C GLU A 30 2.61 -7.25 -5.49
N ILE A 31 2.08 -6.61 -4.45
CA ILE A 31 2.55 -6.69 -3.07
C ILE A 31 1.35 -6.99 -2.17
N ASN A 32 1.53 -7.96 -1.26
CA ASN A 32 0.53 -8.35 -0.27
C ASN A 32 1.08 -8.04 1.13
N GLU A 33 0.39 -7.18 1.88
CA GLU A 33 0.83 -6.72 3.20
C GLU A 33 -0.27 -6.84 4.26
N ALA A 34 0.13 -7.25 5.46
CA ALA A 34 -0.70 -7.16 6.66
C ALA A 34 -0.31 -5.89 7.42
N ILE A 35 -1.29 -5.03 7.71
CA ILE A 35 -1.03 -3.71 8.29
C ILE A 35 -1.82 -3.55 9.59
N PHE A 36 -1.10 -3.22 10.65
CA PHE A 36 -1.71 -2.91 11.94
C PHE A 36 -2.05 -1.43 12.02
N LEU A 37 -3.32 -1.12 12.26
CA LEU A 37 -3.78 0.24 12.48
C LEU A 37 -3.32 0.73 13.85
N ASP A 38 -2.95 2.00 13.93
CA ASP A 38 -2.72 2.67 15.21
C ASP A 38 -4.04 2.70 15.98
N PRO A 39 -4.11 2.13 17.19
CA PRO A 39 -5.35 2.00 17.95
C PRO A 39 -5.91 3.34 18.46
N ARG A 40 -5.10 4.41 18.49
CA ARG A 40 -5.57 5.75 18.87
C ARG A 40 -6.20 6.49 17.71
N THR A 41 -5.59 6.37 16.53
CA THR A 41 -6.00 7.15 15.35
C THR A 41 -6.80 6.34 14.33
N HIS A 42 -6.90 5.02 14.53
CA HIS A 42 -7.52 4.07 13.60
C HIS A 42 -6.99 4.26 12.17
N SER A 43 -5.67 4.47 12.07
CA SER A 43 -5.01 4.76 10.81
C SER A 43 -3.63 4.14 10.72
N ALA A 44 -3.16 3.90 9.50
CA ALA A 44 -1.79 3.48 9.22
C ALA A 44 -1.29 4.17 7.96
N LEU A 45 0.02 4.09 7.73
CA LEU A 45 0.66 4.60 6.53
C LEU A 45 1.15 3.44 5.68
N ILE A 46 0.79 3.45 4.41
CA ILE A 46 1.31 2.51 3.42
C ILE A 46 2.35 3.23 2.55
N ARG A 47 3.40 2.52 2.17
CA ARG A 47 4.52 3.10 1.41
C ARG A 47 4.51 2.57 -0.02
N CYS A 48 4.62 3.48 -0.98
CA CYS A 48 4.89 3.11 -2.36
C CYS A 48 6.36 2.70 -2.53
N PRO A 49 6.65 1.54 -3.16
CA PRO A 49 8.03 1.06 -3.40
C PRO A 49 8.79 1.84 -4.46
N LEU A 50 8.12 2.70 -5.24
CA LEU A 50 8.76 3.46 -6.30
C LEU A 50 9.85 4.39 -5.75
N ASP A 51 11.07 4.22 -6.25
CA ASP A 51 12.23 5.02 -5.89
C ASP A 51 12.30 6.29 -6.74
N PHE A 52 11.38 7.23 -6.50
CA PHE A 52 11.45 8.57 -7.05
C PHE A 52 12.11 9.56 -6.08
N THR A 53 12.98 10.41 -6.62
CA THR A 53 13.61 11.54 -5.91
C THR A 53 12.59 12.59 -5.45
N HIS A 54 11.42 12.68 -6.10
CA HIS A 54 10.33 13.57 -5.71
C HIS A 54 9.08 12.77 -5.32
N SER A 55 8.67 12.88 -4.05
CA SER A 55 7.51 12.17 -3.52
C SER A 55 6.18 12.69 -4.08
N SER A 56 6.12 13.94 -4.54
CA SER A 56 4.94 14.60 -5.13
C SER A 56 4.47 13.98 -6.43
N ASP A 57 5.34 13.21 -7.08
CA ASP A 57 5.10 12.64 -8.40
C ASP A 57 4.50 11.23 -8.29
N ILE A 58 4.14 10.79 -7.07
CA ILE A 58 3.45 9.53 -6.85
C ILE A 58 1.96 9.80 -6.66
N GLN A 59 1.14 9.13 -7.45
CA GLN A 59 -0.31 9.12 -7.33
C GLN A 59 -0.81 7.75 -6.85
N TRP A 60 -1.91 7.79 -6.12
CA TRP A 60 -2.59 6.61 -5.59
C TRP A 60 -3.93 6.45 -6.28
N TYR A 61 -4.24 5.23 -6.68
CA TYR A 61 -5.53 4.85 -7.22
C TYR A 61 -6.16 3.81 -6.29
N ASP A 62 -7.33 4.15 -5.75
CA ASP A 62 -8.15 3.23 -4.96
C ASP A 62 -8.90 2.31 -5.92
N VAL A 63 -8.57 1.01 -5.85
CA VAL A 63 -9.13 0.01 -6.75
C VAL A 63 -10.59 -0.28 -6.42
N ALA A 64 -10.97 -0.26 -5.15
CA ALA A 64 -12.33 -0.55 -4.71
C ALA A 64 -13.29 0.59 -5.09
N ASN A 65 -12.83 1.83 -4.94
CA ASN A 65 -13.62 3.03 -5.25
C ASN A 65 -13.44 3.55 -6.68
N HIS A 66 -12.61 2.87 -7.48
CA HIS A 66 -12.33 3.20 -8.89
C HIS A 66 -11.96 4.68 -9.12
N ARG A 67 -11.11 5.24 -8.25
CA ARG A 67 -10.76 6.67 -8.31
C ARG A 67 -9.31 6.93 -7.93
N TYR A 68 -8.78 8.04 -8.41
CA TYR A 68 -7.51 8.57 -7.92
C TYR A 68 -7.74 9.33 -6.62
N GLU A 69 -6.87 9.08 -5.65
CA GLU A 69 -6.85 9.80 -4.40
C GLU A 69 -6.20 11.18 -4.59
N LEU A 70 -6.71 12.16 -3.84
CA LEU A 70 -6.22 13.54 -3.91
C LEU A 70 -4.82 13.68 -3.32
N ASP A 71 -4.54 12.87 -2.29
CA ASP A 71 -3.26 12.85 -1.61
C ASP A 71 -2.19 12.20 -2.50
N ARG A 72 -1.19 13.01 -2.86
CA ARG A 72 0.01 12.56 -3.57
C ARG A 72 1.15 12.41 -2.60
N GLY A 73 2.04 11.48 -2.88
CA GLY A 73 3.12 11.20 -1.94
C GLY A 73 3.60 9.77 -2.01
N ARG A 74 4.80 9.54 -1.50
CA ARG A 74 5.33 8.19 -1.27
C ARG A 74 4.52 7.42 -0.22
N TYR A 75 3.89 8.13 0.71
CA TYR A 75 3.08 7.54 1.76
C TYR A 75 1.61 7.88 1.55
N PHE A 76 0.74 6.91 1.75
CA PHE A 76 -0.70 7.12 1.75
C PHE A 76 -1.27 6.73 3.10
N ARG A 77 -2.11 7.60 3.66
CA ARG A 77 -2.74 7.35 4.95
C ARG A 77 -4.03 6.58 4.74
N ILE A 78 -4.07 5.38 5.29
CA ILE A 78 -5.28 4.59 5.37
C ILE A 78 -5.98 4.90 6.69
N ASN A 79 -7.23 5.34 6.61
CA ASN A 79 -8.13 5.41 7.75
C ASN A 79 -9.08 4.22 7.66
N GLY A 80 -9.37 3.56 8.78
CA GLY A 80 -10.31 2.46 8.82
C GLY A 80 -10.70 2.10 10.24
N SER A 81 -11.97 1.78 10.44
CA SER A 81 -12.46 1.03 11.59
C SER A 81 -12.79 -0.37 11.07
N ASN A 82 -12.15 -1.40 11.63
CA ASN A 82 -12.26 -2.84 11.33
C ASN A 82 -11.32 -3.39 10.23
N ALA A 83 -11.07 -4.69 10.33
CA ALA A 83 -10.27 -5.48 9.41
C ALA A 83 -10.95 -5.62 8.05
N TYR A 84 -10.43 -4.95 7.04
CA TYR A 84 -10.90 -5.08 5.66
C TYR A 84 -9.73 -5.22 4.71
N ASP A 85 -9.95 -6.01 3.66
CA ASP A 85 -9.03 -6.09 2.54
C ASP A 85 -9.22 -4.82 1.69
N ARG A 86 -8.14 -4.07 1.45
CA ARG A 86 -8.14 -2.92 0.53
C ARG A 86 -7.06 -3.08 -0.51
N GLU A 87 -7.27 -2.47 -1.65
CA GLU A 87 -6.33 -2.54 -2.75
C GLU A 87 -6.08 -1.15 -3.34
N PHE A 88 -4.80 -0.81 -3.44
CA PHE A 88 -4.33 0.44 -4.00
C PHE A 88 -3.35 0.19 -5.11
N ILE A 89 -3.32 1.07 -6.10
CA ILE A 89 -2.26 1.10 -7.11
C ILE A 89 -1.50 2.41 -6.94
N CYS A 90 -0.20 2.32 -6.62
CA CYS A 90 0.68 3.49 -6.68
C CYS A 90 1.44 3.51 -8.00
N SER A 91 1.58 4.69 -8.58
CA SER A 91 2.24 4.92 -9.88
C SER A 91 2.85 6.30 -9.93
N SER A 92 3.80 6.52 -10.84
CA SER A 92 4.25 7.87 -11.14
C SER A 92 3.19 8.65 -11.91
N VAL A 93 3.09 9.95 -11.61
CA VAL A 93 2.36 10.94 -12.39
C VAL A 93 3.19 11.18 -13.64
N SER A 94 2.92 10.42 -14.69
CA SER A 94 3.64 10.60 -15.93
C SER A 94 3.15 11.86 -16.64
N GLN A 95 4.09 12.64 -17.17
CA GLN A 95 3.78 13.55 -18.27
C GLN A 95 3.43 12.68 -19.49
N ALA A 96 2.45 13.11 -20.29
CA ALA A 96 1.97 12.36 -21.44
C ALA A 96 3.15 11.94 -22.35
N GLY A 97 3.26 10.63 -22.66
CA GLY A 97 4.26 10.10 -23.59
C GLY A 97 5.45 9.35 -22.97
N THR A 98 5.45 9.03 -21.68
CA THR A 98 6.53 8.22 -21.06
C THR A 98 6.25 6.72 -21.21
N GLU A 99 7.14 6.02 -21.92
CA GLU A 99 6.89 4.67 -22.46
C GLU A 99 6.99 3.51 -21.45
N ASN A 100 7.40 3.74 -20.20
CA ASN A 100 7.52 2.68 -19.18
C ASN A 100 7.02 3.17 -17.83
N GLN A 101 5.71 3.08 -17.59
CA GLN A 101 5.13 3.36 -16.28
C GLN A 101 5.20 2.09 -15.42
N GLU A 102 6.08 2.11 -14.41
CA GLU A 102 6.03 1.13 -13.33
C GLU A 102 4.85 1.45 -12.40
N LYS A 103 4.05 0.43 -12.12
CA LYS A 103 2.93 0.51 -11.18
C LYS A 103 3.05 -0.59 -10.15
N TYR A 104 2.67 -0.30 -8.92
CA TYR A 104 2.64 -1.26 -7.84
C TYR A 104 1.22 -1.37 -7.31
N ARG A 105 0.64 -2.56 -7.44
CA ARG A 105 -0.62 -2.96 -6.84
C ARG A 105 -0.32 -3.47 -5.44
N ILE A 106 -0.79 -2.75 -4.44
CA ILE A 106 -0.60 -3.04 -3.02
C ILE A 106 -1.94 -3.50 -2.46
N LYS A 107 -2.04 -4.78 -2.16
CA LYS A 107 -3.16 -5.40 -1.47
C LYS A 107 -2.83 -5.44 0.01
N ILE A 108 -3.68 -4.80 0.81
CA ILE A 108 -3.50 -4.71 2.24
C ILE A 108 -4.65 -5.39 2.95
N ARG A 109 -4.34 -6.02 4.08
CA ARG A 109 -5.32 -6.46 5.05
C ARG A 109 -5.07 -5.71 6.36
N THR A 110 -6.05 -4.93 6.80
CA THR A 110 -5.92 -4.17 8.04
C THR A 110 -6.28 -5.02 9.24
N TYR A 111 -5.58 -4.79 10.35
CA TYR A 111 -5.86 -5.38 11.65
C TYR A 111 -5.76 -4.30 12.73
N ASP A 112 -6.60 -4.38 13.75
CA ASP A 112 -6.46 -3.50 14.91
C ASP A 112 -5.34 -4.02 15.81
N ARG A 113 -4.40 -3.13 16.17
CA ARG A 113 -3.34 -3.50 17.11
C ARG A 113 -3.91 -3.52 18.53
N PRO A 114 -3.57 -4.53 19.36
CA PRO A 114 -3.86 -4.46 20.79
C PRO A 114 -3.19 -3.22 21.41
N LEU A 115 -3.95 -2.50 22.23
CA LEU A 115 -3.49 -1.44 23.10
C LEU A 115 -2.63 -2.01 24.24
N ASN A 116 -1.84 -1.11 24.82
CA ASN A 116 -1.05 -1.40 26.00
C ASN A 116 -1.94 -1.83 27.16
N ILE A 117 -1.43 -2.77 27.96
CA ILE A 117 -2.04 -3.17 29.23
C ILE A 117 -2.26 -1.96 30.13
N ARG A 118 -3.35 -1.99 30.90
CA ARG A 118 -3.68 -0.98 31.91
C ARG A 118 -3.48 -1.56 33.30
N GLN A 119 -3.35 -0.65 34.26
CA GLN A 119 -3.33 -0.97 35.71
C GLN A 119 -2.30 -2.03 36.11
N ALA A 120 -1.16 -2.09 35.41
CA ALA A 120 -0.09 -2.98 35.79
C ALA A 120 0.40 -2.62 37.19
N SER A 121 0.26 -3.56 38.13
CA SER A 121 0.61 -3.34 39.52
C SER A 121 1.36 -4.54 40.09
N ILE A 122 2.32 -4.24 40.96
CA ILE A 122 3.07 -5.30 41.63
C ILE A 122 2.24 -5.76 42.82
N ARG A 123 1.80 -7.02 42.77
CA ARG A 123 1.03 -7.63 43.84
C ARG A 123 1.94 -8.11 44.98
N ASN A 124 3.09 -8.66 44.64
CA ASN A 124 4.03 -9.19 45.63
C ASN A 124 5.47 -9.17 45.11
N ILE A 125 6.42 -8.93 46.01
CA ILE A 125 7.86 -8.97 45.75
C ILE A 125 8.49 -9.87 46.80
N THR A 126 9.24 -10.87 46.35
CA THR A 126 10.16 -11.63 47.18
C THR A 126 11.59 -11.40 46.70
N ASN A 127 12.56 -11.97 47.40
CA ASN A 127 13.97 -11.87 47.00
C ASN A 127 14.28 -12.52 45.65
N THR A 128 13.40 -13.38 45.13
CA THR A 128 13.63 -14.17 43.89
C THR A 128 12.50 -14.08 42.87
N SER A 129 11.38 -13.44 43.21
CA SER A 129 10.22 -13.39 42.32
C SER A 129 9.43 -12.10 42.48
N ILE A 130 8.82 -11.66 41.39
CA ILE A 130 7.87 -10.54 41.36
C ILE A 130 6.58 -11.08 40.75
N THR A 131 5.46 -10.84 41.43
CA THR A 131 4.12 -11.14 40.91
C THR A 131 3.47 -9.84 40.47
N ILE A 132 3.01 -9.80 39.21
CA ILE A 132 2.41 -8.62 38.59
C ILE A 132 1.00 -9.00 38.17
N ASP A 133 0.05 -8.14 38.52
CA ASP A 133 -1.32 -8.20 38.01
C ASP A 133 -1.50 -7.09 36.97
N TRP A 134 -2.27 -7.33 35.92
CA TRP A 134 -2.61 -6.34 34.90
C TRP A 134 -4.01 -6.58 34.36
N GLU A 135 -4.57 -5.55 33.73
CA GLU A 135 -5.83 -5.63 33.02
C GLU A 135 -5.61 -5.30 31.54
N ASP A 136 -6.28 -6.03 30.67
CA ASP A 136 -6.34 -5.67 29.26
C ASP A 136 -7.14 -4.38 29.06
N ASP A 137 -6.81 -3.65 28.00
CA ASP A 137 -7.64 -2.52 27.61
C ASP A 137 -8.99 -3.03 27.08
N SER A 138 -10.09 -2.54 27.64
CA SER A 138 -11.45 -2.80 27.13
C SER A 138 -11.63 -2.46 25.65
N TYR A 139 -10.82 -1.52 25.13
CA TYR A 139 -10.80 -1.14 23.72
C TYR A 139 -10.06 -2.14 22.82
N ASN A 140 -9.49 -3.22 23.35
CA ASN A 140 -8.91 -4.28 22.54
C ASN A 140 -9.96 -5.06 21.73
N GLN A 141 -11.25 -4.70 21.79
CA GLN A 141 -12.32 -5.15 20.87
C GLN A 141 -12.34 -6.68 20.60
N ASN A 142 -12.10 -7.50 21.63
CA ASN A 142 -11.99 -8.97 21.50
C ASN A 142 -10.87 -9.44 20.56
N ALA A 143 -9.84 -8.61 20.32
CA ALA A 143 -8.62 -9.03 19.66
C ALA A 143 -8.04 -10.23 20.41
N ASN A 144 -7.69 -11.27 19.67
CA ASN A 144 -7.07 -12.47 20.24
C ASN A 144 -5.61 -12.15 20.57
N ILE A 145 -5.34 -11.73 21.81
CA ILE A 145 -3.99 -11.42 22.28
C ILE A 145 -3.21 -12.74 22.39
N THR A 146 -2.12 -12.84 21.63
CA THR A 146 -1.32 -14.09 21.54
C THR A 146 -0.15 -14.13 22.52
N TYR A 147 0.40 -12.98 22.91
CA TYR A 147 1.47 -12.88 23.90
C TYR A 147 1.53 -11.48 24.54
N TYR A 148 2.18 -11.40 25.70
CA TYR A 148 2.57 -10.15 26.35
C TYR A 148 4.10 -10.13 26.49
N GLU A 149 4.68 -8.93 26.41
CA GLU A 149 6.12 -8.72 26.58
C GLU A 149 6.37 -7.82 27.80
N LEU A 150 7.12 -8.32 28.77
CA LEU A 150 7.58 -7.54 29.92
C LEU A 150 9.00 -7.06 29.66
N VAL A 151 9.17 -5.75 29.43
CA VAL A 151 10.48 -5.14 29.20
C VAL A 151 10.98 -4.51 30.49
N LEU A 152 12.02 -5.10 31.09
CA LEU A 152 12.76 -4.51 32.20
C LEU A 152 13.73 -3.47 31.63
N LYS A 153 13.59 -2.21 32.03
CA LYS A 153 14.48 -1.10 31.63
C LYS A 153 15.31 -0.62 32.81
#